data_AF-A0A3C0IYT8-F1
#
_entry.id   AF-A0A3C0IYT8-F1
#
_cell.length_a   1.000
_cell.length_b   1.000
_cell.length_c   1.000
_cell.angle_alpha   90.00
_cell.angle_beta   90.00
_cell.angle_gamma   90.00
#
_symmetry.space_group_name_H-M   'P 1'
#
loop_
_entity.id
_entity.type
_entity.pdbx_description
1 polymer ?
#
loop_
_entity_poly.entity_id
_entity_poly.type
_entity_poly.pdbx_seq_one_letter_code
_entity_poly.pdbx_strand_id
1 'polypeptide(L)'
;MVHQHFMLVPSLTVAENVVLGLPSGRGPLLDLDTASQRIAALGDEYGFRVKPDAPVWQLAVGEQQRVEIIKALYRGAELLILDEPT
;
A
#
# COMPACT_ATOMS: atom_id res chain seq x y z
N MET A 1 -6.67 -10.19 -3.02
CA MET A 1 -6.86 -10.97 -1.78
C MET A 1 -5.89 -10.41 -0.76
N VAL A 2 -6.35 -10.06 0.44
CA VAL A 2 -5.49 -9.65 1.56
C VAL A 2 -5.34 -10.86 2.48
N HIS A 3 -4.11 -11.21 2.81
CA HIS A 3 -3.79 -12.43 3.57
C HIS A 3 -3.60 -12.14 5.06
N GLN A 4 -3.73 -13.18 5.87
CA GLN A 4 -3.46 -13.15 7.32
C GLN A 4 -2.01 -12.72 7.63
N HIS A 5 -1.04 -13.17 6.83
CA HIS A 5 0.34 -12.70 6.88
C HIS A 5 0.52 -11.56 5.88
N PHE A 6 0.92 -10.38 6.36
CA PHE A 6 1.11 -9.22 5.49
C PHE A 6 2.23 -9.47 4.48
N MET A 7 1.95 -9.19 3.21
CA MET A 7 2.92 -9.28 2.12
C MET A 7 3.61 -7.93 1.94
N LEU A 8 4.15 -7.41 3.04
CA LEU A 8 4.87 -6.15 3.11
C LEU A 8 6.34 -6.42 3.46
N VAL A 9 7.24 -5.71 2.79
CA VAL A 9 8.67 -5.69 3.10
C VAL A 9 8.89 -4.66 4.23
N PRO A 10 9.30 -5.10 5.44
CA PRO A 10 9.34 -4.22 6.61
C PRO A 10 10.29 -3.04 6.48
N SER A 11 11.41 -3.23 5.77
CA SER A 11 12.44 -2.20 5.57
C SER A 11 12.07 -1.11 4.57
N LEU A 12 10.99 -1.30 3.81
CA LEU A 12 10.50 -0.34 2.83
C LEU A 12 9.39 0.54 3.42
N THR A 13 9.24 1.73 2.85
CA THR A 13 8.11 2.62 3.10
C THR A 13 6.80 2.05 2.56
N VAL A 14 5.68 2.63 2.97
CA VAL A 14 4.37 2.32 2.40
C VAL A 14 4.37 2.53 0.88
N ALA A 15 4.86 3.68 0.41
CA ALA A 15 4.87 4.01 -1.01
C ALA A 15 5.65 2.98 -1.82
N GLU A 16 6.86 2.63 -1.36
CA GLU A 16 7.70 1.61 -1.99
C GLU A 16 7.00 0.24 -2.00
N ASN A 17 6.39 -0.19 -0.89
CA ASN A 17 5.65 -1.46 -0.83
C ASN A 17 4.49 -1.53 -1.81
N VAL A 18 3.75 -0.43 -1.95
CA VAL A 18 2.56 -0.37 -2.82
C VAL A 18 2.96 -0.52 -4.30
N VAL A 19 4.03 0.18 -4.72
CA VAL A 19 4.49 0.16 -6.12
C VAL A 19 5.51 -0.93 -6.44
N LEU A 20 5.99 -1.66 -5.44
CA LEU A 20 6.95 -2.73 -5.64
C LEU A 20 6.44 -3.75 -6.68
N GLY A 21 7.24 -3.97 -7.73
CA GLY A 21 6.92 -4.87 -8.83
C GLY A 21 6.01 -4.29 -9.92
N LEU A 22 5.62 -3.02 -9.83
CA LEU A 22 4.89 -2.33 -10.89
C LEU A 22 5.85 -1.64 -11.87
N PRO A 23 5.47 -1.51 -13.16
CA PRO A 23 6.23 -0.72 -14.11
C PRO A 23 6.27 0.75 -13.68
N SER A 24 7.40 1.41 -13.95
CA SER A 24 7.63 2.82 -13.62
C SER A 24 7.92 3.61 -14.89
N GLY A 25 7.38 4.84 -14.98
CA GLY A 25 7.67 5.79 -16.04
C GLY A 25 9.11 6.29 -16.02
N ARG A 26 9.80 6.18 -14.87
CA ARG A 26 11.24 6.45 -14.70
C ARG A 26 12.15 5.24 -15.01
N GLY A 27 11.64 4.20 -15.67
CA GLY A 27 12.42 3.02 -16.04
C GLY A 27 12.78 2.16 -14.82
N PRO A 28 14.07 1.97 -14.47
CA PRO A 28 14.46 1.13 -13.33
C PRO A 28 14.20 1.78 -11.96
N LEU A 29 13.91 3.08 -11.91
CA LEU A 29 13.64 3.82 -10.67
C LEU A 29 12.16 3.84 -10.36
N LEU A 30 11.77 3.89 -9.08
CA LEU A 30 10.37 3.98 -8.66
C LEU A 30 9.81 5.42 -8.79
N ASP A 31 8.56 5.53 -9.22
CA ASP A 31 7.80 6.80 -9.27
C ASP A 31 7.14 7.13 -7.92
N LEU A 32 7.95 7.31 -6.88
CA LEU A 32 7.45 7.47 -5.50
C LEU A 32 6.62 8.73 -5.27
N ASP A 33 6.90 9.83 -5.99
CA ASP A 33 6.15 11.09 -5.86
C ASP A 33 4.69 10.90 -6.29
N THR A 34 4.51 10.35 -7.50
CA THR A 34 3.18 10.03 -8.06
C THR A 34 2.48 8.97 -7.23
N ALA A 35 3.21 7.93 -6.81
CA ALA A 35 2.67 6.89 -5.95
C ALA A 35 2.13 7.46 -4.64
N SER A 36 2.90 8.32 -3.99
CA SER A 36 2.53 8.93 -2.71
C SER A 36 1.28 9.80 -2.83
N GLN A 37 1.18 10.61 -3.89
CA GLN A 37 -0.01 11.41 -4.16
C GLN A 37 -1.26 10.55 -4.37
N ARG A 38 -1.13 9.47 -5.14
CA ARG A 38 -2.25 8.56 -5.41
C ARG A 38 -2.62 7.72 -4.19
N ILE A 39 -1.65 7.29 -3.38
CA ILE A 39 -1.90 6.61 -2.10
C ILE A 39 -2.66 7.52 -1.15
N ALA A 40 -2.26 8.80 -1.04
CA ALA A 40 -2.97 9.77 -0.22
C ALA A 40 -4.41 9.98 -0.71
N ALA A 41 -4.60 10.14 -2.02
CA ALA A 41 -5.92 10.30 -2.62
C ALA A 41 -6.84 9.08 -2.37
N LEU A 42 -6.33 7.85 -2.53
CA LEU A 42 -7.06 6.62 -2.19
C LEU A 42 -7.35 6.54 -0.68
N GLY A 43 -6.41 6.97 0.15
CA GLY A 43 -6.61 7.05 1.59
C GLY A 43 -7.77 7.97 1.96
N ASP A 44 -7.84 9.14 1.35
CA ASP A 44 -8.91 10.11 1.57
C ASP A 44 -10.25 9.61 1.01
N GLU A 45 -10.26 9.01 -0.18
CA GLU A 45 -11.46 8.49 -0.85
C GLU A 45 -12.15 7.39 -0.03
N TYR A 46 -11.38 6.46 0.52
CA TYR A 46 -11.89 5.31 1.26
C TYR A 46 -11.84 5.48 2.79
N GLY A 47 -11.38 6.64 3.28
CA GLY A 47 -11.29 6.93 4.73
C GLY A 47 -10.15 6.20 5.46
N PHE A 48 -9.14 5.71 4.73
CA PHE A 48 -7.95 5.09 5.32
C PHE A 48 -6.83 6.12 5.52
N ARG A 49 -6.53 6.44 6.78
CA ARG A 49 -5.31 7.20 7.07
C ARG A 49 -4.10 6.30 6.88
N VAL A 50 -3.32 6.59 5.84
CA VAL A 50 -2.06 5.91 5.52
C VAL A 50 -1.02 6.97 5.17
N LYS A 51 0.18 6.86 5.75
CA LYS A 51 1.30 7.77 5.50
C LYS A 51 2.25 7.12 4.47
N PRO A 52 2.36 7.66 3.24
CA PRO A 52 3.16 7.03 2.18
C PRO A 52 4.66 6.90 2.52
N ASP A 53 5.18 7.83 3.30
CA ASP A 53 6.58 7.95 3.70
C ASP A 53 6.96 7.13 4.94
N ALA A 54 5.97 6.56 5.65
CA ALA A 54 6.23 5.78 6.85
C ALA A 54 6.87 4.42 6.49
N PRO A 55 7.99 4.04 7.14
CA PRO A 55 8.53 2.68 7.06
C PRO A 55 7.52 1.67 7.63
N VAL A 56 7.30 0.55 6.93
CA VAL A 56 6.29 -0.43 7.34
C VAL A 56 6.53 -1.00 8.74
N TRP A 57 7.79 -1.21 9.12
CA TRP A 57 8.14 -1.74 10.45
C TRP A 57 7.68 -0.87 11.62
N GLN A 58 7.33 0.40 11.40
CA GLN A 58 6.83 1.31 12.42
C GLN A 58 5.30 1.26 12.58
N LEU A 59 4.60 0.61 11.66
CA LEU A 59 3.15 0.58 11.60
C LEU A 59 2.59 -0.48 12.56
N ALA A 60 1.52 -0.12 13.27
CA ALA A 60 0.71 -1.10 14.00
C ALA A 60 0.09 -2.12 13.03
N VAL A 61 -0.28 -3.31 13.53
CA VAL A 61 -0.89 -4.38 12.72
C VAL A 61 -2.09 -3.88 11.91
N GLY A 62 -3.00 -3.11 12.51
CA GLY A 62 -4.14 -2.53 11.79
C GLY A 62 -3.77 -1.45 10.77
N GLU A 63 -2.63 -0.77 10.93
CA GLU A 63 -2.08 0.13 9.91
C GLU A 63 -1.51 -0.67 8.73
N GLN A 64 -0.80 -1.77 8.99
CA GLN A 64 -0.28 -2.66 7.95
C GLN A 64 -1.43 -3.29 7.12
N GLN A 65 -2.53 -3.66 7.77
CA GLN A 65 -3.74 -4.12 7.09
C GLN A 65 -4.31 -3.05 6.14
N ARG A 66 -4.40 -1.78 6.58
CA ARG A 66 -4.81 -0.67 5.69
C ARG A 66 -3.87 -0.50 4.51
N VAL A 67 -2.57 -0.69 4.69
CA VAL A 67 -1.59 -0.65 3.59
C VAL A 67 -1.83 -1.76 2.58
N GLU A 68 -2.14 -2.98 3.00
CA GLU A 68 -2.50 -4.08 2.09
C GLU A 68 -3.76 -3.78 1.28
N ILE A 69 -4.78 -3.19 1.92
CA ILE A 69 -6.00 -2.77 1.25
C ILE A 69 -5.68 -1.69 0.19
N ILE A 70 -4.94 -0.65 0.58
CA ILE A 70 -4.49 0.41 -0.35
C ILE A 70 -3.67 -0.17 -1.49
N LYS A 71 -2.77 -1.12 -1.24
CA LYS A 71 -1.96 -1.78 -2.28
C LYS A 71 -2.84 -2.50 -3.30
N ALA A 72 -3.88 -3.19 -2.85
CA ALA A 72 -4.83 -3.84 -3.75
C ALA A 72 -5.63 -2.82 -4.57
N LEU A 73 -6.16 -1.77 -3.93
CA LEU A 73 -6.92 -0.69 -4.59
C LEU A 73 -6.05 0.08 -5.61
N TYR A 74 -4.80 0.38 -5.26
CA TYR A 74 -3.85 1.06 -6.15
C TYR A 74 -3.63 0.27 -7.45
N ARG A 75 -3.63 -1.06 -7.37
CA ARG A 75 -3.48 -1.97 -8.51
C ARG A 75 -4.78 -2.18 -9.30
N GLY A 76 -5.86 -1.47 -8.95
CA GLY A 76 -7.14 -1.52 -9.65
C GLY A 76 -8.03 -2.70 -9.25
N ALA A 77 -7.90 -3.20 -8.02
CA ALA A 77 -8.81 -4.24 -7.54
C ALA A 77 -10.26 -3.73 -7.50
N GLU A 78 -11.15 -4.38 -8.25
CA GLU A 78 -12.61 -4.12 -8.23
C GLU A 78 -13.33 -4.93 -7.14
N LEU A 79 -12.73 -6.06 -6.74
CA LEU A 79 -13.24 -6.94 -5.69
C LEU A 79 -12.11 -7.26 -4.70
N LEU A 80 -12.38 -7.00 -3.42
CA LEU A 80 -11.47 -7.31 -2.34
C LEU A 80 -12.00 -8.49 -1.52
N ILE A 81 -11.21 -9.56 -1.44
CA ILE A 81 -11.45 -10.70 -0.55
C ILE A 81 -10.45 -10.60 0.60
N LEU A 82 -10.98 -10.56 1.82
CA LEU A 82 -10.22 -10.52 3.06
C LEU A 82 -10.26 -11.93 3.69
N ASP A 83 -9.09 -12.46 4.00
CA ASP A 83 -8.97 -13.73 4.72
C ASP A 83 -8.82 -13.44 6.22
N GLU A 84 -9.82 -13.85 7.02
CA GLU A 84 -9.92 -13.59 8.48
C GLU A 84 -9.67 -12.12 8.91
N PRO A 85 -10.45 -11.13 8.41
CA PRO A 85 -10.31 -9.75 8.88
C PRO A 85 -10.76 -9.63 10.34
N THR A 86 -9.88 -9.10 11.20
CA THR A 86 -10.19 -8.67 12.57
C THR A 86 -10.07 -7.16 12.71
#